data_AF-A0A485AGK4-F1
#
_entry.id   AF-A0A485AGK4-F1
#
_cell.length_a   1.000
_cell.length_b   1.000
_cell.length_c   1.000
_cell.angle_alpha   90.00
_cell.angle_beta   90.00
_cell.angle_gamma   90.00
#
_symmetry.space_group_name_H-M   'P 1'
#
loop_
_entity.id
_entity.type
_entity.pdbx_description
1 polymer ?
#
loop_
_entity_poly.entity_id
_entity_poly.type
_entity_poly.pdbx_seq_one_letter_code
_entity_poly.pdbx_strand_id
1 'polypeptide(L)'
;MPPLVALTANVLKDKKEYMDAGMDDVLSKPLSVPALTAMIKKFWDTVEDEEESAVTPVESGKSQQLLDIPMLEQYIELVGPKLITDGLTVFEKMMPGYLAVLESNLTARDKKGIVEEGHKIKGAAGSIGLRHLQQLGQQIQSPDLPAWSDNVGEWVEEMKSEWQHDVAVLKAWVAAAGKK
;
A
#
# COMPACT_ATOMS: atom_id res chain seq x y z
N MET A 1 12.32 30.27 -2.17
CA MET A 1 12.39 29.29 -3.26
C MET A 1 11.87 27.96 -2.73
N PRO A 2 10.98 27.25 -3.45
CA PRO A 2 10.52 25.94 -3.02
C PRO A 2 11.63 24.89 -3.17
N PRO A 3 11.73 23.90 -2.27
CA PRO A 3 12.78 22.89 -2.31
C PRO A 3 12.59 21.89 -3.46
N LEU A 4 13.69 21.38 -4.01
CA LEU A 4 13.71 20.48 -5.16
C LEU A 4 14.34 19.14 -4.74
N VAL A 5 13.58 18.05 -4.81
CA VAL A 5 14.01 16.71 -4.35
C VAL A 5 13.97 15.70 -5.49
N ALA A 6 15.05 14.96 -5.71
CA ALA A 6 15.15 13.95 -6.74
C ALA A 6 14.75 12.55 -6.24
N LEU A 7 13.85 11.88 -6.96
CA LEU A 7 13.46 10.49 -6.71
C LEU A 7 14.24 9.58 -7.68
N THR A 8 15.22 8.82 -7.18
CA THR A 8 15.98 7.88 -8.02
C THR A 8 15.61 6.43 -7.70
N ALA A 9 15.52 5.59 -8.73
CA ALA A 9 15.05 4.21 -8.61
C ALA A 9 16.17 3.20 -8.30
N ASN A 10 17.42 3.64 -8.09
CA ASN A 10 18.56 2.73 -7.97
C ASN A 10 19.65 3.35 -7.08
N VAL A 11 19.83 2.83 -5.86
CA VAL A 11 20.91 3.28 -4.96
C VAL A 11 22.15 2.46 -5.26
N LEU A 12 22.97 2.95 -6.18
CA LEU A 12 24.35 2.48 -6.35
C LEU A 12 25.36 3.63 -6.43
N LYS A 13 25.03 4.80 -5.86
CA LYS A 13 25.96 5.92 -5.78
C LYS A 13 25.89 6.63 -4.43
N ASP A 14 27.07 6.92 -3.90
CA ASP A 14 27.29 7.59 -2.62
C ASP A 14 26.54 8.93 -2.55
N LYS A 15 25.86 9.13 -1.42
CA LYS A 15 25.03 10.29 -1.08
C LYS A 15 25.68 11.66 -1.33
N LYS A 16 27.02 11.71 -1.40
CA LYS A 16 27.84 12.91 -1.64
C LYS A 16 27.66 13.53 -3.02
N GLU A 17 27.50 12.72 -4.07
CA GLU A 17 27.43 13.21 -5.46
C GLU A 17 26.16 14.04 -5.73
N TYR A 18 25.08 13.78 -4.98
CA TYR A 18 23.80 14.49 -5.11
C TYR A 18 23.74 15.80 -4.33
N MET A 19 24.42 15.87 -3.18
CA MET A 19 24.53 17.10 -2.39
C MET A 19 25.42 18.14 -3.09
N ASP A 20 26.50 17.71 -3.73
CA ASP A 20 27.41 18.59 -4.48
C ASP A 20 26.76 19.16 -5.77
N ALA A 21 25.69 18.52 -6.27
CA ALA A 21 24.90 18.99 -7.41
C ALA A 21 23.79 20.00 -7.03
N GLY A 22 23.73 20.42 -5.75
CA GLY A 22 22.78 21.42 -5.26
C GLY A 22 21.41 20.88 -4.86
N MET A 23 21.31 19.58 -4.53
CA MET A 23 20.08 18.96 -4.01
C MET A 23 20.09 18.93 -2.48
N ASP A 24 18.95 19.23 -1.87
CA ASP A 24 18.84 19.34 -0.40
C ASP A 24 18.76 17.97 0.33
N ASP A 25 18.36 16.87 -0.33
CA ASP A 25 18.34 15.51 0.26
C ASP A 25 18.17 14.38 -0.79
N VAL A 26 18.38 13.13 -0.38
CA VAL A 26 18.16 11.91 -1.18
C VAL A 26 17.43 10.84 -0.36
N LEU A 27 16.34 10.29 -0.91
CA LEU A 27 15.57 9.19 -0.32
C LEU A 27 15.65 7.92 -1.19
N SER A 28 15.75 6.76 -0.54
CA SER A 28 15.79 5.45 -1.18
C SER A 28 14.53 4.63 -0.89
N LYS A 29 14.04 3.89 -1.90
CA LYS A 29 12.88 2.99 -1.83
C LYS A 29 13.17 1.68 -1.04
N PRO A 30 12.12 0.98 -0.55
CA PRO A 30 10.72 1.37 -0.61
C PRO A 30 10.30 2.18 0.62
N LEU A 31 9.42 3.15 0.36
CA LEU A 31 8.91 4.13 1.32
C LEU A 31 8.43 3.46 2.61
N SER A 32 9.17 3.68 3.69
CA SER A 32 8.70 3.37 5.02
C SER A 32 7.74 4.48 5.45
N VAL A 33 6.58 4.09 6.01
CA VAL A 33 5.61 5.00 6.64
C VAL A 33 6.28 6.04 7.56
N PRO A 34 7.35 5.71 8.33
CA PRO A 34 8.13 6.70 9.08
C PRO A 34 8.70 7.86 8.25
N ALA A 35 9.14 7.63 7.00
CA ALA A 35 9.69 8.69 6.15
C ALA A 35 8.61 9.63 5.63
N LEU A 36 7.41 9.10 5.34
CA LEU A 36 6.24 9.89 4.97
C LEU A 36 5.73 10.73 6.17
N THR A 37 5.62 10.10 7.34
CA THR A 37 5.21 10.74 8.60
C THR A 37 6.20 11.81 9.05
N ALA A 38 7.51 11.59 8.90
CA ALA A 38 8.54 12.57 9.22
C ALA A 38 8.50 13.79 8.29
N MET A 39 8.19 13.59 7.01
CA MET A 39 8.06 14.69 6.04
C MET A 39 6.81 15.53 6.33
N ILE A 40 5.71 14.91 6.74
CA ILE A 40 4.47 15.61 7.11
C ILE A 40 4.63 16.34 8.45
N LYS A 41 5.25 15.71 9.47
CA LYS A 41 5.57 16.36 10.75
C LYS A 41 6.49 17.56 10.62
N LYS A 42 7.45 17.53 9.69
CA LYS A 42 8.44 18.62 9.51
C LYS A 42 7.82 19.92 8.98
N PHE A 43 6.62 19.87 8.40
CA PHE A 43 5.99 21.04 7.77
C PHE A 43 4.67 21.50 8.43
N TRP A 44 4.15 20.79 9.44
CA TRP A 44 2.79 21.07 9.94
C TRP A 44 2.61 20.99 11.46
N ASP A 45 3.65 21.25 12.25
CA ASP A 45 3.52 21.21 13.70
C ASP A 45 2.64 22.37 14.20
N THR A 46 1.38 22.10 14.55
CA THR A 46 0.73 22.72 15.72
C THR A 46 -0.48 21.92 16.23
N VAL A 47 -0.41 21.67 17.53
CA VAL A 47 -1.46 21.36 18.54
C VAL A 47 -1.71 19.88 18.87
N GLU A 48 -1.48 19.63 20.17
CA GLU A 48 -1.60 18.41 20.97
C GLU A 48 -3.05 18.12 21.41
N ASP A 49 -3.18 16.90 21.95
CA ASP A 49 -4.13 16.38 22.96
C ASP A 49 -5.41 15.61 22.56
N GLU A 50 -5.33 14.32 22.94
CA GLU A 50 -6.27 13.51 23.74
C GLU A 50 -7.77 13.47 23.38
N GLU A 51 -8.31 12.29 23.04
CA GLU A 51 -8.95 11.36 23.99
C GLU A 51 -9.71 10.21 23.28
N GLU A 52 -9.88 9.17 24.07
CA GLU A 52 -10.46 7.85 23.86
C GLU A 52 -11.99 7.84 23.59
N SER A 53 -12.48 7.01 22.66
CA SER A 53 -13.75 6.29 22.90
C SER A 53 -14.08 5.19 21.90
N ALA A 54 -14.43 4.05 22.50
CA ALA A 54 -14.87 2.82 21.87
C ALA A 54 -16.26 2.91 21.22
N VAL A 55 -16.45 2.20 20.10
CA VAL A 55 -17.72 1.56 19.75
C VAL A 55 -17.50 0.44 18.73
N THR A 56 -17.86 -0.79 19.10
CA THR A 56 -18.12 -1.90 18.15
C THR A 56 -19.58 -1.90 17.74
N PRO A 57 -19.87 -2.40 16.52
CA PRO A 57 -20.69 -3.60 16.43
C PRO A 57 -20.09 -4.63 15.47
N VAL A 58 -20.60 -5.86 15.59
CA VAL A 58 -20.07 -7.16 15.14
C VAL A 58 -19.71 -7.29 13.64
N GLU A 59 -20.00 -6.31 12.77
CA GLU A 59 -19.47 -6.24 11.38
C GLU A 59 -18.03 -5.69 11.28
N SER A 60 -17.57 -4.99 12.32
CA SER A 60 -16.22 -4.41 12.37
C SER A 60 -15.11 -5.47 12.27
N GLY A 61 -15.34 -6.70 12.74
CA GLY A 61 -14.29 -7.73 12.77
C GLY A 61 -13.84 -8.22 11.39
N LYS A 62 -14.78 -8.37 10.44
CA LYS A 62 -14.44 -8.75 9.05
C LYS A 62 -13.81 -7.60 8.29
N SER A 63 -14.32 -6.39 8.46
CA SER A 63 -13.77 -5.19 7.82
C SER A 63 -12.35 -4.88 8.33
N GLN A 64 -12.04 -5.15 9.61
CA GLN A 64 -10.70 -5.01 10.18
C GLN A 64 -9.68 -6.03 9.65
N GLN A 65 -10.14 -7.16 9.10
CA GLN A 65 -9.27 -8.14 8.44
C GLN A 65 -8.97 -7.72 6.99
N LEU A 66 -9.97 -7.16 6.30
CA LEU A 66 -9.83 -6.74 4.91
C LEU A 66 -9.15 -5.38 4.75
N LEU A 67 -9.40 -4.45 5.68
CA LEU A 67 -8.97 -3.05 5.60
C LEU A 67 -8.06 -2.66 6.76
N ASP A 68 -7.14 -1.74 6.49
CA ASP A 68 -6.37 -1.04 7.53
C ASP A 68 -7.17 0.17 8.03
N ILE A 69 -8.15 -0.10 8.91
CA ILE A 69 -9.05 0.93 9.46
C ILE A 69 -8.28 2.08 10.12
N PRO A 70 -7.29 1.84 11.02
CA PRO A 70 -6.54 2.94 11.64
C PRO A 70 -5.83 3.84 10.63
N MET A 71 -5.21 3.26 9.58
CA MET A 71 -4.59 4.04 8.52
C MET A 71 -5.63 4.86 7.76
N LEU A 72 -6.76 4.25 7.39
CA LEU A 72 -7.80 4.89 6.59
C LEU A 72 -8.46 6.06 7.33
N GLU A 73 -8.73 5.90 8.63
CA GLU A 73 -9.27 6.97 9.48
C GLU A 73 -8.33 8.16 9.53
N GLN A 74 -7.04 7.92 9.79
CA GLN A 74 -6.01 8.97 9.78
C GLN A 74 -5.91 9.66 8.40
N TYR A 75 -6.00 8.90 7.31
CA TYR A 75 -5.95 9.46 5.96
C TYR A 75 -7.14 10.37 5.66
N ILE A 76 -8.35 9.96 6.08
CA ILE A 76 -9.57 10.77 5.91
C ILE A 76 -9.47 12.05 6.74
N GLU A 77 -9.00 11.96 7.98
CA GLU A 77 -8.84 13.12 8.86
C GLU A 77 -7.85 14.15 8.30
N LEU A 78 -6.72 13.68 7.74
CA LEU A 78 -5.66 14.55 7.25
C LEU A 78 -5.91 15.15 5.87
N VAL A 79 -6.47 14.37 4.93
CA VAL A 79 -6.52 14.74 3.49
C VAL A 79 -7.93 14.61 2.91
N GLY A 80 -8.88 14.04 3.66
CA GLY A 80 -10.23 13.76 3.21
C GLY A 80 -10.36 12.47 2.38
N PRO A 81 -11.60 12.02 2.13
CA PRO A 81 -11.88 10.73 1.47
C PRO A 81 -11.50 10.68 -0.01
N LYS A 82 -11.26 11.84 -0.64
CA LYS A 82 -10.99 11.95 -2.08
C LYS A 82 -9.71 11.22 -2.50
N LEU A 83 -8.65 11.31 -1.70
CA LEU A 83 -7.37 10.67 -2.02
C LEU A 83 -7.52 9.14 -2.10
N ILE A 84 -8.29 8.55 -1.17
CA ILE A 84 -8.56 7.12 -1.15
C ILE A 84 -9.40 6.72 -2.37
N THR A 85 -10.42 7.50 -2.72
CA THR A 85 -11.29 7.21 -3.88
C THR A 85 -10.55 7.34 -5.22
N ASP A 86 -9.67 8.34 -5.37
CA ASP A 86 -8.82 8.50 -6.55
C ASP A 86 -7.80 7.35 -6.64
N GLY A 87 -7.16 7.00 -5.53
CA GLY A 87 -6.23 5.87 -5.45
C GLY A 87 -6.89 4.53 -5.79
N LEU A 88 -8.11 4.31 -5.28
CA LEU A 88 -8.91 3.12 -5.58
C LEU A 88 -9.27 3.02 -7.06
N THR A 89 -9.61 4.14 -7.70
CA THR A 89 -9.90 4.20 -9.15
C THR A 89 -8.68 3.82 -9.97
N VAL A 90 -7.48 4.25 -9.56
CA VAL A 90 -6.23 3.84 -10.21
C VAL A 90 -5.97 2.36 -9.96
N PHE A 91 -6.15 1.88 -8.74
CA PHE A 91 -5.95 0.48 -8.38
C PHE A 91 -6.84 -0.45 -9.22
N GLU A 92 -8.13 -0.17 -9.35
CA GLU A 92 -9.07 -0.96 -10.16
C GLU A 92 -8.66 -1.05 -11.64
N LYS A 93 -8.05 0.01 -12.19
CA LYS A 93 -7.55 0.01 -13.58
C LYS A 93 -6.28 -0.83 -13.73
N MET A 94 -5.43 -0.84 -12.72
CA MET A 94 -4.12 -1.50 -12.76
C MET A 94 -4.19 -2.98 -12.39
N MET A 95 -5.07 -3.35 -11.45
CA MET A 95 -5.12 -4.70 -10.87
C MET A 95 -5.31 -5.83 -11.90
N PRO A 96 -6.17 -5.71 -12.93
CA PRO A 96 -6.28 -6.74 -13.97
C PRO A 96 -4.97 -6.98 -14.72
N GLY A 97 -4.19 -5.92 -14.95
CA GLY A 97 -2.87 -6.02 -15.58
C GLY A 97 -1.85 -6.72 -14.70
N TYR A 98 -1.83 -6.39 -13.40
CA TYR A 98 -0.98 -7.07 -12.43
C TYR A 98 -1.29 -8.57 -12.34
N LEU A 99 -2.57 -8.93 -12.26
CA LEU A 99 -3.00 -10.33 -12.22
C LEU A 99 -2.58 -11.10 -13.49
N ALA A 100 -2.76 -10.51 -14.67
CA ALA A 100 -2.36 -11.14 -15.92
C ALA A 100 -0.86 -11.42 -15.99
N VAL A 101 -0.01 -10.48 -15.52
CA VAL A 101 1.44 -10.70 -15.44
C VAL A 101 1.79 -11.78 -14.42
N LEU A 102 1.12 -11.78 -13.26
CA LEU A 102 1.34 -12.74 -12.20
C LEU A 102 0.99 -14.17 -12.64
N GLU A 103 -0.15 -14.35 -13.32
CA GLU A 103 -0.58 -15.63 -13.92
C GLU A 103 0.38 -16.12 -15.02
N SER A 104 0.86 -15.19 -15.87
CA SER A 104 1.88 -15.50 -16.87
C SER A 104 3.17 -15.99 -16.22
N ASN A 105 3.63 -15.33 -15.16
CA ASN A 105 4.84 -15.72 -14.44
C ASN A 105 4.68 -17.06 -13.71
N LEU A 106 3.49 -17.36 -13.16
CA LEU A 106 3.16 -18.68 -12.62
C LEU A 106 3.26 -19.78 -13.68
N THR A 107 2.67 -19.54 -14.85
CA THR A 107 2.70 -20.50 -15.97
C THR A 107 4.13 -20.75 -16.45
N ALA A 108 4.94 -19.69 -16.54
CA ALA A 108 6.34 -19.76 -16.91
C ALA A 108 7.26 -20.29 -15.80
N ARG A 109 6.73 -20.49 -14.57
CA ARG A 109 7.52 -20.79 -13.36
C ARG A 109 8.63 -19.78 -13.10
N ASP A 110 8.41 -18.51 -13.49
CA ASP A 110 9.36 -17.42 -13.26
C ASP A 110 9.22 -16.93 -11.82
N LYS A 111 9.96 -17.58 -10.92
CA LYS A 111 10.01 -17.24 -9.49
C LYS A 111 10.36 -15.77 -9.27
N LYS A 112 11.28 -15.20 -10.05
CA LYS A 112 11.69 -13.80 -9.89
C LYS A 112 10.57 -12.87 -10.31
N GLY A 113 9.95 -13.13 -11.46
CA GLY A 113 8.80 -12.37 -11.95
C GLY A 113 7.62 -12.40 -10.97
N ILE A 114 7.32 -13.55 -10.36
CA ILE A 114 6.26 -13.68 -9.34
C ILE A 114 6.55 -12.76 -8.14
N VAL A 115 7.79 -12.78 -7.64
CA VAL A 115 8.19 -11.97 -6.48
C VAL A 115 8.11 -10.48 -6.78
N GLU A 116 8.61 -10.05 -7.95
CA GLU A 116 8.57 -8.65 -8.36
C GLU A 116 7.13 -8.16 -8.55
N GLU A 117 6.26 -8.98 -9.12
CA GLU A 117 4.86 -8.61 -9.34
C GLU A 117 4.07 -8.58 -8.02
N GLY A 118 4.29 -9.57 -7.14
CA GLY A 118 3.75 -9.55 -5.77
C GLY A 118 4.16 -8.32 -4.98
N HIS A 119 5.41 -7.85 -5.14
CA HIS A 119 5.89 -6.61 -4.52
C HIS A 119 5.11 -5.37 -4.98
N LYS A 120 4.84 -5.26 -6.28
CA LYS A 120 4.05 -4.14 -6.84
C LYS A 120 2.64 -4.14 -6.30
N ILE A 121 1.98 -5.30 -6.30
CA ILE A 121 0.60 -5.44 -5.81
C ILE A 121 0.54 -5.12 -4.31
N LYS A 122 1.47 -5.66 -3.51
CA LYS A 122 1.57 -5.34 -2.08
C LYS A 122 1.67 -3.83 -1.85
N GLY A 123 2.55 -3.15 -2.58
CA GLY A 123 2.75 -1.70 -2.46
C GLY A 123 1.49 -0.93 -2.83
N ALA A 124 0.86 -1.28 -3.95
CA ALA A 124 -0.37 -0.65 -4.41
C ALA A 124 -1.52 -0.84 -3.42
N ALA A 125 -1.80 -2.07 -2.99
CA ALA A 125 -2.86 -2.40 -2.04
C ALA A 125 -2.64 -1.73 -0.67
N GLY A 126 -1.42 -1.79 -0.14
CA GLY A 126 -1.07 -1.17 1.12
C GLY A 126 -1.19 0.36 1.12
N SER A 127 -0.94 1.01 -0.02
CA SER A 127 -1.03 2.48 -0.12
C SER A 127 -2.46 3.03 -0.02
N ILE A 128 -3.47 2.18 -0.22
CA ILE A 128 -4.89 2.54 -0.18
C ILE A 128 -5.64 1.78 0.93
N GLY A 129 -4.93 1.11 1.83
CA GLY A 129 -5.53 0.45 3.00
C GLY A 129 -6.19 -0.90 2.73
N LEU A 130 -5.95 -1.55 1.58
CA LEU A 130 -6.43 -2.92 1.30
C LEU A 130 -5.51 -3.95 1.97
N ARG A 131 -5.74 -4.17 3.26
CA ARG A 131 -4.90 -4.98 4.14
C ARG A 131 -4.82 -6.45 3.69
N HIS A 132 -5.94 -7.05 3.31
CA HIS A 132 -5.97 -8.45 2.90
C HIS A 132 -5.13 -8.68 1.63
N LEU A 133 -5.36 -7.89 0.57
CA LEU A 133 -4.53 -7.97 -0.66
C LEU A 133 -3.05 -7.63 -0.41
N GLN A 134 -2.76 -6.71 0.52
CA GLN A 134 -1.39 -6.42 0.93
C GLN A 134 -0.72 -7.65 1.57
N GLN A 135 -1.44 -8.41 2.39
CA GLN A 135 -0.95 -9.65 3.01
C GLN A 135 -0.71 -10.75 1.97
N LEU A 136 -1.64 -10.95 1.03
CA LEU A 136 -1.44 -11.89 -0.08
C LEU A 136 -0.21 -11.51 -0.91
N GLY A 137 -0.09 -10.22 -1.26
CA GLY A 137 1.09 -9.70 -1.95
C GLY A 137 2.38 -9.94 -1.17
N GLN A 138 2.36 -9.80 0.16
CA GLN A 138 3.50 -10.14 1.03
C GLN A 138 3.86 -11.62 0.96
N GLN A 139 2.90 -12.53 1.00
CA GLN A 139 3.15 -13.98 0.91
C GLN A 139 3.72 -14.36 -0.46
N ILE A 140 3.12 -13.85 -1.53
CA ILE A 140 3.56 -14.06 -2.92
C ILE A 140 4.99 -13.59 -3.12
N GLN A 141 5.37 -12.42 -2.58
CA GLN A 141 6.75 -11.91 -2.72
C GLN A 141 7.78 -12.53 -1.76
N SER A 142 7.40 -13.51 -0.92
CA SER A 142 8.28 -14.07 0.13
C SER A 142 8.71 -15.51 -0.20
N PRO A 143 9.62 -15.69 -1.18
CA PRO A 143 10.00 -17.00 -1.71
C PRO A 143 10.67 -17.95 -0.72
N ASP A 144 11.05 -17.44 0.44
CA ASP A 144 11.72 -18.15 1.53
C ASP A 144 10.72 -18.73 2.55
N LEU A 145 9.42 -18.45 2.40
CA LEU A 145 8.40 -19.06 3.25
C LEU A 145 8.37 -20.60 3.07
N PRO A 146 8.15 -21.36 4.16
CA PRO A 146 7.95 -22.80 4.04
C PRO A 146 6.82 -23.14 3.08
N ALA A 147 7.03 -24.14 2.22
CA ALA A 147 6.07 -24.58 1.20
C ALA A 147 5.58 -23.46 0.25
N TRP A 148 6.35 -22.37 0.08
CA TRP A 148 5.97 -21.27 -0.81
C TRP A 148 5.65 -21.75 -2.23
N SER A 149 6.43 -22.67 -2.78
CA SER A 149 6.21 -23.22 -4.13
C SER A 149 4.88 -23.94 -4.28
N ASP A 150 4.38 -24.51 -3.18
CA ASP A 150 3.16 -25.30 -3.16
C ASP A 150 1.94 -24.38 -2.96
N ASN A 151 2.11 -23.29 -2.20
CA ASN A 151 1.04 -22.38 -1.80
C ASN A 151 0.88 -21.15 -2.71
N VAL A 152 1.91 -20.75 -3.46
CA VAL A 152 1.88 -19.48 -4.22
C VAL A 152 0.76 -19.44 -5.26
N GLY A 153 0.41 -20.58 -5.86
CA GLY A 153 -0.73 -20.66 -6.78
C GLY A 153 -2.06 -20.37 -6.08
N GLU A 154 -2.24 -20.87 -4.85
CA GLU A 154 -3.45 -20.65 -4.06
C GLU A 154 -3.61 -19.18 -3.67
N TRP A 155 -2.54 -18.53 -3.21
CA TRP A 155 -2.58 -17.09 -2.88
C TRP A 155 -2.89 -16.21 -4.09
N VAL A 156 -2.42 -16.59 -5.29
CA VAL A 156 -2.74 -15.86 -6.52
C VAL A 156 -4.21 -16.05 -6.92
N GLU A 157 -4.75 -17.26 -6.77
CA GLU A 157 -6.16 -17.53 -7.05
C GLU A 157 -7.08 -16.80 -6.05
N GLU A 158 -6.73 -16.81 -4.76
CA GLU A 158 -7.44 -16.04 -3.73
C GLU A 158 -7.40 -14.53 -4.02
N MET A 159 -6.23 -14.00 -4.39
CA MET A 159 -6.10 -12.59 -4.78
C MET A 159 -7.01 -12.26 -5.97
N LYS A 160 -7.11 -13.17 -6.96
CA LYS A 160 -7.95 -13.01 -8.14
C LYS A 160 -9.44 -13.08 -7.82
N SER A 161 -9.87 -13.94 -6.90
CA SER A 161 -11.27 -14.07 -6.51
C SER A 161 -11.74 -12.95 -5.61
N GLU A 162 -10.90 -12.48 -4.69
CA GLU A 162 -11.32 -11.58 -3.61
C GLU A 162 -11.07 -10.09 -3.89
N TRP A 163 -10.17 -9.68 -4.80
CA TRP A 163 -9.79 -8.26 -4.92
C TRP A 163 -10.97 -7.31 -5.20
N GLN A 164 -11.98 -7.76 -5.96
CA GLN A 164 -13.17 -6.96 -6.23
C GLN A 164 -14.05 -6.80 -4.99
N HIS A 165 -14.11 -7.85 -4.16
CA HIS A 165 -14.83 -7.81 -2.89
C HIS A 165 -14.16 -6.83 -1.93
N ASP A 166 -12.84 -6.93 -1.74
CA ASP A 166 -12.08 -6.04 -0.86
C ASP A 166 -12.22 -4.56 -1.28
N VAL A 167 -12.15 -4.30 -2.58
CA VAL A 167 -12.39 -2.96 -3.14
C VAL A 167 -13.81 -2.48 -2.87
N ALA A 168 -14.83 -3.33 -3.03
CA ALA A 168 -16.21 -2.98 -2.76
C ALA A 168 -16.44 -2.65 -1.27
N VAL A 169 -15.82 -3.42 -0.37
CA VAL A 169 -15.84 -3.18 1.08
C VAL A 169 -15.19 -1.83 1.40
N LEU A 170 -14.04 -1.51 0.81
CA LEU A 170 -13.40 -0.21 0.99
C LEU A 170 -14.25 0.95 0.47
N LYS A 171 -14.89 0.82 -0.71
CA LYS A 171 -15.83 1.83 -1.24
C LYS A 171 -16.97 2.10 -0.27
N ALA A 172 -17.60 1.03 0.23
CA ALA A 172 -18.71 1.13 1.17
C ALA A 172 -18.27 1.80 2.47
N TRP A 173 -17.09 1.44 2.98
CA TRP A 173 -16.52 2.03 4.19
C TRP A 173 -16.25 3.53 4.03
N VAL A 174 -15.57 3.95 2.95
CA VAL A 174 -15.28 5.37 2.69
C VAL A 174 -16.57 6.18 2.53
N ALA A 175 -17.59 5.62 1.85
CA ALA A 175 -18.88 6.28 1.68
C ALA A 175 -19.67 6.43 3.00
N ALA A 176 -19.47 5.52 3.96
CA ALA A 176 -20.03 5.63 5.30
C ALA A 176 -19.25 6.62 6.18
N ALA A 177 -17.92 6.62 6.08
CA ALA A 177 -17.04 7.51 6.83
C ALA A 177 -17.20 8.98 6.43
N GLY A 178 -17.35 9.28 5.13
CA GLY A 178 -17.54 10.65 4.63
C GLY A 178 -18.93 11.27 4.91
N LYS A 179 -19.84 10.55 5.58
CA LYS A 179 -21.14 11.07 6.04
C LYS A 179 -21.13 11.51 7.50
N LYS A 180 -20.06 11.23 8.24
CA LYS A 180 -19.82 11.76 9.59
C LYS A 180 -19.23 13.16 9.49
#